data_AF-A0A7L5FCQ4-F1
#
_entry.id   AF-A0A7L5FCQ4-F1
#
_cell.length_a   1.000
_cell.length_b   1.000
_cell.length_c   1.000
_cell.angle_alpha   90.00
_cell.angle_beta   90.00
_cell.angle_gamma   90.00
#
_symmetry.space_group_name_H-M   'P 1'
#
loop_
_entity.id
_entity.type
_entity.pdbx_description
1 polymer ?
#
loop_
_entity_poly.entity_id
_entity_poly.type
_entity_poly.pdbx_seq_one_letter_code
_entity_poly.pdbx_strand_id
1 'polypeptide(L)'
;MIKFFRNIRKNLLNESKMTKYFKYAIGEIVLVVIGILIALQINNWNQNRLEMQEEQIGLNQFYKDFEANDSIIKKGVTFYDKGLKFNTIILKHTGPNVTLPEDKTTRDSPFQFSHPKINLVYGSLNISSQQMCILTDQELKVALSKFPGIYFNYKEVENEIKDLTVKQRLISKKYLSIIAFDPDFDQKNFKSDFMNLLRDREFQTQQLIKSGIAGMHLEN
;
A
#
# COMPACT_ATOMS: atom_id res chain seq x y z
N MET A 1 -44.31 46.85 -5.39
CA MET A 1 -44.93 45.81 -4.54
C MET A 1 -45.45 46.32 -3.19
N ILE A 2 -44.73 47.17 -2.44
CA ILE A 2 -45.17 47.69 -1.12
C ILE A 2 -46.55 48.42 -1.11
N LYS A 3 -46.89 49.18 -2.17
CA LYS A 3 -48.18 49.92 -2.21
C LYS A 3 -49.40 49.02 -2.42
N PHE A 4 -49.24 47.89 -3.11
CA PHE A 4 -50.32 46.95 -3.41
C PHE A 4 -50.78 46.22 -2.14
N PHE A 5 -49.81 45.66 -1.39
CA PHE A 5 -50.08 45.05 -0.08
C PHE A 5 -50.57 46.06 0.97
N ARG A 6 -50.15 47.34 0.88
CA ARG A 6 -50.61 48.41 1.79
C ARG A 6 -52.09 48.74 1.60
N ASN A 7 -52.58 48.79 0.36
CA ASN A 7 -54.00 49.06 0.09
C ASN A 7 -54.90 47.87 0.45
N ILE A 8 -54.43 46.64 0.22
CA ILE A 8 -55.12 45.42 0.66
C ILE A 8 -55.25 45.38 2.19
N ARG A 9 -54.20 45.76 2.92
CA ARG A 9 -54.21 45.84 4.39
C ARG A 9 -55.17 46.89 4.95
N LYS A 10 -55.29 48.05 4.29
CA LYS A 10 -56.25 49.11 4.68
C LYS A 10 -57.71 48.71 4.44
N ASN A 11 -58.03 48.09 3.31
CA ASN A 11 -59.40 47.66 3.03
C ASN A 11 -59.85 46.46 3.90
N LEU A 12 -58.92 45.60 4.32
CA LEU A 12 -59.21 44.42 5.15
C LEU A 12 -59.27 44.70 6.66
N LEU A 13 -58.71 45.82 7.15
CA LEU A 13 -58.85 46.26 8.55
C LEU A 13 -60.21 46.92 8.84
N ASN A 14 -60.91 47.40 7.80
CA ASN A 14 -62.23 48.04 7.92
C ASN A 14 -63.40 47.03 7.93
N GLU A 15 -63.16 45.76 7.58
CA GLU A 15 -64.14 44.69 7.72
C GLU A 15 -63.69 43.77 8.87
N SER A 16 -64.60 43.30 9.73
CA SER A 16 -64.36 42.36 10.85
C SER A 16 -63.87 40.95 10.42
N LYS A 17 -63.17 40.85 9.28
CA LYS A 17 -62.74 39.62 8.59
C LYS A 17 -61.32 39.19 8.99
N MET A 18 -60.98 39.31 10.28
CA MET A 18 -59.74 38.81 10.88
C MET A 18 -59.46 37.35 10.46
N THR A 19 -60.49 36.51 10.38
CA THR A 19 -60.40 35.11 9.95
C THR A 19 -59.93 34.93 8.50
N LYS A 20 -60.28 35.84 7.58
CA LYS A 20 -59.76 35.79 6.20
C LYS A 20 -58.29 36.18 6.17
N TYR A 21 -57.90 37.22 6.89
CA TYR A 21 -56.49 37.67 6.97
C TYR A 21 -55.58 36.56 7.52
N PHE A 22 -56.05 35.84 8.54
CA PHE A 22 -55.33 34.73 9.14
C PHE A 22 -55.16 33.56 8.16
N LYS A 23 -56.19 33.20 7.40
CA LYS A 23 -56.11 32.14 6.37
C LYS A 23 -55.12 32.47 5.25
N TYR A 24 -55.11 33.72 4.77
CA TYR A 24 -54.17 34.15 3.73
C TYR A 24 -52.73 34.22 4.24
N ALA A 25 -52.50 34.74 5.46
CA ALA A 25 -51.17 34.78 6.07
C ALA A 25 -50.59 33.38 6.33
N ILE A 26 -51.43 32.42 6.77
CA ILE A 26 -51.01 31.01 6.90
C ILE A 26 -50.64 30.43 5.54
N GLY A 27 -51.44 30.68 4.49
CA GLY A 27 -51.14 30.22 3.14
C GLY A 27 -49.79 30.73 2.62
N GLU A 28 -49.46 32.00 2.88
CA GLU A 28 -48.18 32.59 2.48
C GLU A 28 -47.00 32.00 3.26
N ILE A 29 -47.14 31.76 4.58
CA ILE A 29 -46.13 31.06 5.38
C ILE A 29 -45.92 29.64 4.85
N VAL A 30 -46.99 28.89 4.56
CA VAL A 30 -46.90 27.54 4.01
C VAL A 30 -46.19 27.53 2.65
N LEU A 31 -46.50 28.48 1.77
CA LEU A 31 -45.82 28.62 0.47
C LEU A 31 -44.32 28.93 0.63
N VAL A 32 -43.95 29.83 1.54
CA VAL A 32 -42.55 30.15 1.84
C VAL A 32 -41.83 28.93 2.41
N VAL A 33 -42.45 28.20 3.34
CA VAL A 33 -41.89 26.99 3.94
C VAL A 33 -41.67 25.91 2.87
N ILE A 34 -42.63 25.68 1.97
CA ILE A 34 -42.48 24.75 0.84
C ILE A 34 -41.31 25.19 -0.05
N GLY A 35 -41.19 26.48 -0.35
CA GLY A 35 -40.06 27.02 -1.13
C GLY A 35 -38.70 26.75 -0.49
N ILE A 36 -38.59 26.95 0.83
CA ILE A 36 -37.37 26.67 1.59
C ILE A 36 -37.06 25.16 1.61
N LEU A 37 -38.06 24.31 1.82
CA LEU A 37 -37.87 22.86 1.85
C LEU A 37 -37.43 22.32 0.49
N ILE A 38 -38.00 22.80 -0.61
CA ILE A 38 -37.57 22.44 -1.97
C ILE A 38 -36.14 22.92 -2.22
N ALA A 39 -35.80 24.16 -1.85
CA ALA A 39 -34.45 24.68 -1.99
C ALA A 39 -33.43 23.84 -1.19
N LEU A 40 -33.77 23.47 0.04
CA LEU A 40 -32.95 22.59 0.88
C LEU A 40 -32.80 21.20 0.26
N GLN A 41 -33.88 20.61 -0.27
CA GLN A 41 -33.82 19.30 -0.93
C GLN A 41 -32.94 19.32 -2.18
N ILE A 42 -33.05 20.35 -3.03
CA ILE A 42 -32.20 20.51 -4.22
C ILE A 42 -30.74 20.64 -3.80
N ASN A 43 -30.45 21.43 -2.76
CA ASN A 43 -29.09 21.58 -2.26
C ASN A 43 -28.53 20.25 -1.72
N ASN A 44 -29.28 19.54 -0.90
CA ASN A 44 -28.87 18.26 -0.34
C ASN A 44 -28.66 17.19 -1.42
N TRP A 45 -29.53 17.16 -2.45
CA TRP A 45 -29.37 16.26 -3.59
C TRP A 45 -28.10 16.55 -4.38
N ASN A 46 -27.80 17.82 -4.65
CA ASN A 46 -26.58 18.21 -5.32
C ASN A 46 -25.33 17.86 -4.50
N GLN A 47 -25.37 18.06 -3.18
CA GLN A 47 -24.27 17.68 -2.27
C GLN A 47 -24.03 16.17 -2.29
N ASN A 48 -25.07 15.36 -2.10
CA ASN A 48 -24.96 13.90 -2.16
C ASN A 48 -24.40 13.42 -3.51
N ARG A 49 -24.84 14.04 -4.63
CA ARG A 49 -24.28 13.72 -5.96
C ARG A 49 -22.78 13.98 -6.04
N LEU A 50 -22.30 15.09 -5.48
CA LEU A 50 -20.88 15.43 -5.47
C LEU A 50 -20.09 14.46 -4.57
N GLU A 51 -20.62 14.12 -3.39
CA GLU A 51 -20.01 13.12 -2.49
C GLU A 51 -19.89 11.74 -3.16
N MET A 52 -20.93 11.28 -3.85
CA MET A 52 -20.88 10.02 -4.63
C MET A 52 -19.85 10.07 -5.77
N GLN A 53 -19.70 11.23 -6.42
CA GLN A 53 -18.68 11.40 -7.47
C GLN A 53 -17.27 11.35 -6.90
N GLU A 54 -17.03 12.00 -5.76
CA GLU A 54 -15.75 11.96 -5.06
C GLU A 54 -15.43 10.54 -4.58
N GLU A 55 -16.41 9.82 -4.02
CA GLU A 55 -16.27 8.42 -3.64
C GLU A 55 -15.86 7.56 -4.85
N GLN A 56 -16.55 7.68 -5.99
CA GLN A 56 -16.24 6.91 -7.19
C GLN A 56 -14.83 7.19 -7.74
N ILE A 57 -14.37 8.45 -7.67
CA ILE A 57 -13.01 8.83 -8.05
C ILE A 57 -12.00 8.16 -7.11
N GLY A 58 -12.23 8.21 -5.80
CA GLY A 58 -11.38 7.57 -4.79
C GLY A 58 -11.32 6.05 -4.96
N LEU A 59 -12.46 5.39 -5.15
CA LEU A 59 -12.55 3.95 -5.38
C LEU A 59 -11.80 3.53 -6.65
N ASN A 60 -11.96 4.27 -7.75
CA ASN A 60 -11.23 4.00 -8.99
C ASN A 60 -9.72 4.17 -8.83
N GLN A 61 -9.28 5.14 -8.01
CA GLN A 61 -7.86 5.32 -7.72
C GLN A 61 -7.32 4.13 -6.92
N PHE A 62 -8.00 3.74 -5.84
CA PHE A 62 -7.61 2.56 -5.05
C PHE A 62 -7.54 1.30 -5.90
N TYR A 63 -8.54 1.06 -6.74
CA TYR A 63 -8.57 -0.10 -7.63
C TYR A 63 -7.31 -0.17 -8.51
N LYS A 64 -6.94 0.94 -9.16
CA LYS A 64 -5.73 1.01 -10.00
C LYS A 64 -4.44 0.79 -9.21
N ASP A 65 -4.37 1.32 -8.00
CA ASP A 65 -3.19 1.15 -7.14
C ASP A 65 -3.05 -0.30 -6.67
N PHE A 66 -4.16 -0.97 -6.35
CA PHE A 66 -4.15 -2.40 -6.03
C PHE A 66 -3.80 -3.26 -7.24
N GLU A 67 -4.29 -2.96 -8.44
CA GLU A 67 -3.85 -3.65 -9.67
C GLU A 67 -2.34 -3.49 -9.93
N ALA A 68 -1.82 -2.27 -9.75
CA ALA A 68 -0.39 -2.03 -9.88
C ALA A 68 0.41 -2.81 -8.83
N ASN A 69 -0.06 -2.80 -7.58
CA ASN A 69 0.56 -3.53 -6.47
C ASN A 69 0.54 -5.05 -6.69
N ASP A 70 -0.55 -5.62 -7.18
CA ASP A 70 -0.63 -7.05 -7.52
C ASP A 70 0.45 -7.44 -8.54
N SER A 71 0.61 -6.65 -9.62
CA SER A 71 1.65 -6.87 -10.62
C SER A 71 3.07 -6.77 -10.03
N ILE A 72 3.30 -5.77 -9.18
CA ILE A 72 4.58 -5.57 -8.48
C ILE A 72 4.89 -6.74 -7.55
N ILE A 73 3.91 -7.18 -6.75
CA ILE A 73 4.05 -8.30 -5.82
C ILE A 73 4.34 -9.59 -6.57
N LYS A 74 3.59 -9.88 -7.65
CA LYS A 74 3.84 -11.06 -8.50
C LYS A 74 5.27 -11.11 -9.02
N LYS A 75 5.80 -9.99 -9.51
CA LYS A 75 7.22 -9.90 -9.91
C LYS A 75 8.14 -10.15 -8.72
N GLY A 76 7.84 -9.54 -7.59
CA GLY A 76 8.54 -9.74 -6.32
C GLY A 76 8.66 -11.20 -5.90
N VAL A 77 7.55 -11.94 -5.90
CA VAL A 77 7.49 -13.38 -5.60
C VAL A 77 8.47 -14.14 -6.50
N THR A 78 8.49 -13.87 -7.81
CA THR A 78 9.44 -14.57 -8.71
C THR A 78 10.91 -14.28 -8.39
N PHE A 79 11.24 -13.10 -7.85
CA PHE A 79 12.61 -12.80 -7.41
C PHE A 79 12.96 -13.53 -6.12
N TYR A 80 12.03 -13.58 -5.16
CA TYR A 80 12.22 -14.34 -3.92
C TYR A 80 12.34 -15.83 -4.18
N ASP A 81 11.53 -16.41 -5.08
CA ASP A 81 11.62 -17.83 -5.46
C ASP A 81 12.99 -18.19 -6.04
N LYS A 82 13.55 -17.33 -6.90
CA LYS A 82 14.90 -17.52 -7.44
C LYS A 82 15.94 -17.46 -6.32
N GLY A 83 15.84 -16.46 -5.44
CA GLY A 83 16.72 -16.31 -4.28
C GLY A 83 16.66 -17.51 -3.32
N LEU A 84 15.47 -18.05 -3.08
CA LEU A 84 15.24 -19.24 -2.25
C LEU A 84 15.86 -20.50 -2.85
N LYS A 85 15.75 -20.69 -4.17
CA LYS A 85 16.39 -21.79 -4.88
C LYS A 85 17.92 -21.74 -4.73
N PHE A 86 18.51 -20.57 -5.00
CA PHE A 86 19.95 -20.37 -4.78
C PHE A 86 20.34 -20.60 -3.33
N ASN A 87 19.54 -20.11 -2.39
CA ASN A 87 19.85 -20.26 -0.98
C ASN A 87 19.84 -21.72 -0.53
N THR A 88 18.85 -22.49 -1.00
CA THR A 88 18.70 -23.91 -0.73
C THR A 88 19.88 -24.70 -1.30
N ILE A 89 20.32 -24.37 -2.51
CA ILE A 89 21.49 -24.98 -3.15
C ILE A 89 22.73 -24.75 -2.29
N ILE A 90 23.04 -23.48 -1.94
CA ILE A 90 24.21 -23.17 -1.09
C ILE A 90 24.13 -23.90 0.25
N LEU A 91 22.96 -23.90 0.90
CA LEU A 91 22.80 -24.51 2.21
C LEU A 91 23.10 -26.02 2.18
N LYS A 92 22.67 -26.74 1.13
CA LYS A 92 23.00 -28.16 0.92
C LYS A 92 24.50 -28.40 0.74
N HIS A 93 25.21 -27.40 0.23
CA HIS A 93 26.65 -27.42 -0.01
C HIS A 93 27.45 -26.61 1.03
N THR A 94 26.89 -26.40 2.23
CA THR A 94 27.57 -25.73 3.35
C THR A 94 27.68 -26.68 4.54
N GLY A 95 28.84 -26.73 5.18
CA GLY A 95 29.08 -27.55 6.37
C GLY A 95 30.54 -27.97 6.52
N PRO A 96 30.91 -28.56 7.68
CA PRO A 96 32.32 -28.81 8.03
C PRO A 96 33.04 -29.76 7.06
N ASN A 97 32.31 -30.71 6.47
CA ASN A 97 32.86 -31.77 5.62
C ASN A 97 32.50 -31.61 4.14
N VAL A 98 32.10 -30.41 3.71
CA VAL A 98 31.68 -30.21 2.32
C VAL A 98 32.85 -30.23 1.33
N THR A 99 32.57 -30.68 0.10
CA THR A 99 33.45 -30.65 -1.06
C THR A 99 33.01 -29.57 -2.04
N LEU A 100 33.94 -29.07 -2.87
CA LEU A 100 33.62 -28.11 -3.92
C LEU A 100 32.56 -28.70 -4.84
N PRO A 101 31.44 -28.00 -5.07
CA PRO A 101 30.47 -28.40 -6.08
C PRO A 101 31.14 -28.42 -7.46
N GLU A 102 30.86 -29.47 -8.24
CA GLU A 102 31.35 -29.57 -9.62
C GLU A 102 30.53 -28.68 -10.57
N ASP A 103 29.27 -28.42 -10.23
CA ASP A 103 28.36 -27.65 -11.08
C ASP A 103 28.60 -26.13 -10.97
N LYS A 104 28.60 -25.47 -12.13
CA LYS A 104 28.83 -24.02 -12.23
C LYS A 104 27.79 -23.21 -11.44
N THR A 105 26.54 -23.66 -11.42
CA THR A 105 25.43 -22.94 -10.77
C THR A 105 25.63 -22.80 -9.27
N THR A 106 26.05 -23.86 -8.59
CA THR A 106 26.36 -23.84 -7.15
C THR A 106 27.61 -23.03 -6.86
N ARG A 107 28.63 -23.07 -7.74
CA ARG A 107 29.87 -22.29 -7.58
C ARG A 107 29.65 -20.78 -7.71
N ASP A 108 28.74 -20.36 -8.58
CA ASP A 108 28.43 -18.94 -8.82
C ASP A 108 27.40 -18.41 -7.79
N SER A 109 26.68 -19.29 -7.11
CA SER A 109 25.59 -18.94 -6.19
C SER A 109 26.01 -18.02 -5.01
N PRO A 110 27.19 -18.17 -4.37
CA PRO A 110 27.65 -17.28 -3.29
C PRO A 110 27.88 -15.82 -3.72
N PHE A 111 27.82 -15.52 -5.02
CA PHE A 111 27.92 -14.15 -5.54
C PHE A 111 26.56 -13.53 -5.88
N GLN A 112 25.49 -14.33 -5.86
CA GLN A 112 24.15 -13.89 -6.27
C GLN A 112 23.29 -13.43 -5.08
N PHE A 113 23.91 -13.09 -3.96
CA PHE A 113 23.21 -12.56 -2.80
C PHE A 113 22.62 -11.20 -3.12
N SER A 114 21.34 -11.20 -3.47
CA SER A 114 20.52 -10.01 -3.63
C SER A 114 19.40 -9.99 -2.58
N HIS A 115 18.88 -8.79 -2.34
CA HIS A 115 17.62 -8.58 -1.66
C HIS A 115 16.76 -7.76 -2.63
N PRO A 116 15.72 -8.33 -3.25
CA PRO A 116 14.86 -7.55 -4.13
C PRO A 116 14.16 -6.48 -3.30
N LYS A 117 14.08 -5.26 -3.83
CA LYS A 117 13.31 -4.18 -3.23
C LYS A 117 11.97 -4.10 -3.95
N ILE A 118 10.88 -4.35 -3.24
CA ILE A 118 9.53 -4.22 -3.79
C ILE A 118 8.94 -2.92 -3.27
N ASN A 119 8.74 -1.96 -4.18
CA ASN A 119 8.14 -0.67 -3.85
C ASN A 119 6.68 -0.70 -4.27
N LEU A 120 5.79 -0.88 -3.30
CA LEU A 120 4.36 -0.78 -3.54
C LEU A 120 3.97 0.69 -3.77
N VAL A 121 2.96 0.89 -4.60
CA VAL A 121 2.23 2.15 -4.72
C VAL A 121 1.48 2.36 -3.40
N TYR A 122 1.98 3.30 -2.58
CA TYR A 122 1.46 3.58 -1.24
C TYR A 122 0.92 5.01 -1.10
N GLY A 123 1.31 5.93 -1.99
CA GLY A 123 1.04 7.38 -1.83
C GLY A 123 -0.45 7.73 -1.75
N SER A 124 -1.27 7.08 -2.56
CA SER A 124 -2.74 7.19 -2.57
C SER A 124 -3.43 6.32 -1.50
N LEU A 125 -2.77 5.27 -1.02
CA LEU A 125 -3.25 4.38 0.06
C LEU A 125 -2.94 4.92 1.46
N ASN A 126 -2.22 6.05 1.56
CA ASN A 126 -2.11 6.84 2.77
C ASN A 126 -3.39 7.68 2.96
N ILE A 127 -4.49 6.99 3.25
CA ILE A 127 -5.84 7.55 3.29
C ILE A 127 -5.93 8.53 4.47
N SER A 128 -6.21 9.79 4.15
CA SER A 128 -6.54 10.77 5.18
C SER A 128 -7.88 10.43 5.85
N SER A 129 -8.07 10.84 7.10
CA SER A 129 -9.35 10.66 7.80
C SER A 129 -10.54 11.21 7.02
N GLN A 130 -10.34 12.30 6.27
CA GLN A 130 -11.35 12.91 5.43
C GLN A 130 -11.74 12.05 4.22
N GLN A 131 -10.77 11.40 3.56
CA GLN A 131 -11.04 10.45 2.47
C GLN A 131 -11.73 9.18 2.96
N MET A 132 -11.41 8.75 4.19
CA MET A 132 -12.07 7.61 4.81
C MET A 132 -13.55 7.89 5.11
N CYS A 133 -13.89 9.11 5.50
CA CYS A 133 -15.28 9.50 5.79
C CYS A 133 -16.19 9.51 4.56
N ILE A 134 -15.63 9.72 3.36
CA ILE A 134 -16.39 9.78 2.09
C ILE A 134 -16.82 8.36 1.65
N LEU A 135 -16.09 7.32 2.05
CA LEU A 135 -16.46 5.95 1.73
C LEU A 135 -17.72 5.55 2.48
N THR A 136 -18.71 5.02 1.76
CA THR A 136 -19.98 4.57 2.32
C THR A 136 -19.86 3.14 2.88
N ASP A 137 -19.15 2.26 2.19
CA ASP A 137 -18.96 0.85 2.56
C ASP A 137 -18.09 0.68 3.82
N GLN A 138 -18.66 0.09 4.87
CA GLN A 138 -18.00 -0.12 6.15
C GLN A 138 -16.98 -1.25 6.15
N GLU A 139 -17.23 -2.31 5.38
CA GLU A 139 -16.30 -3.44 5.29
C GLU A 139 -15.03 -3.02 4.54
N LEU A 140 -15.20 -2.27 3.44
CA LEU A 140 -14.10 -1.69 2.69
C LEU A 140 -13.25 -0.75 3.55
N LYS A 141 -13.88 0.12 4.36
CA LYS A 141 -13.17 0.98 5.31
C LYS A 141 -12.31 0.16 6.27
N VAL A 142 -12.85 -0.90 6.85
CA VAL A 142 -12.11 -1.78 7.76
C VAL A 142 -10.98 -2.53 7.02
N ALA A 143 -11.19 -2.92 5.75
CA ALA A 143 -10.15 -3.56 4.96
C ALA A 143 -9.00 -2.59 4.63
N LEU A 144 -9.31 -1.38 4.19
CA LEU A 144 -8.33 -0.35 3.85
C LEU A 144 -7.54 0.12 5.08
N SER A 145 -8.18 0.21 6.26
CA SER A 145 -7.49 0.62 7.50
C SER A 145 -6.43 -0.37 7.98
N LYS A 146 -6.53 -1.64 7.58
CA LYS A 146 -5.53 -2.68 7.89
C LYS A 146 -4.28 -2.57 7.01
N PHE A 147 -4.40 -2.00 5.82
CA PHE A 147 -3.34 -1.99 4.83
C PHE A 147 -2.02 -1.34 5.32
N PRO A 148 -2.02 -0.18 6.02
CA PRO A 148 -0.80 0.39 6.59
C PRO A 148 -0.03 -0.57 7.49
N GLY A 149 -0.74 -1.34 8.33
CA GLY A 149 -0.12 -2.33 9.21
C GLY A 149 0.48 -3.50 8.44
N ILE A 150 -0.25 -4.01 7.43
CA ILE A 150 0.25 -5.08 6.54
C ILE A 150 1.50 -4.60 5.79
N TYR A 151 1.48 -3.39 5.24
CA TYR A 151 2.61 -2.80 4.53
C TYR A 151 3.82 -2.58 5.43
N PHE A 152 3.59 -2.09 6.67
CA PHE A 152 4.64 -1.93 7.67
C PHE A 152 5.31 -3.27 7.97
N ASN A 153 4.53 -4.31 8.30
CA ASN A 153 5.06 -5.64 8.57
C ASN A 153 5.87 -6.19 7.38
N TYR A 154 5.38 -6.02 6.16
CA TYR A 154 6.12 -6.37 4.94
C TYR A 154 7.48 -5.65 4.87
N LYS A 155 7.51 -4.34 5.16
CA LYS A 155 8.75 -3.55 5.14
C LYS A 155 9.73 -3.93 6.24
N GLU A 156 9.25 -4.33 7.41
CA GLU A 156 10.12 -4.87 8.46
C GLU A 156 10.83 -6.15 8.00
N VAL A 157 10.08 -7.10 7.43
CA VAL A 157 10.66 -8.33 6.88
C VAL A 157 11.64 -8.04 5.74
N GLU A 158 11.31 -7.14 4.82
CA GLU A 158 12.20 -6.71 3.74
C GLU A 158 13.52 -6.13 4.29
N ASN A 159 13.43 -5.32 5.36
CA ASN A 159 14.60 -4.76 6.03
C ASN A 159 15.45 -5.81 6.75
N GLU A 160 14.83 -6.77 7.42
CA GLU A 160 15.55 -7.87 8.06
C GLU A 160 16.32 -8.71 7.02
N ILE A 161 15.68 -9.05 5.90
CA ILE A 161 16.32 -9.78 4.79
C ILE A 161 17.49 -8.98 4.21
N LYS A 162 17.34 -7.66 4.05
CA LYS A 162 18.41 -6.77 3.62
C LYS A 162 19.59 -6.84 4.59
N ASP A 163 19.35 -6.73 5.89
CA ASP A 163 20.41 -6.72 6.91
C ASP A 163 21.14 -8.07 6.98
N LEU A 164 20.42 -9.19 6.89
CA LEU A 164 21.02 -10.52 6.77
C LEU A 164 21.87 -10.67 5.50
N THR A 165 21.39 -10.11 4.38
CA THR A 165 22.13 -10.12 3.11
C THR A 165 23.42 -9.31 3.21
N VAL A 166 23.40 -8.15 3.90
CA VAL A 166 24.59 -7.35 4.14
C VAL A 166 25.58 -8.10 5.03
N LYS A 167 25.12 -8.70 6.14
CA LYS A 167 25.96 -9.53 7.02
C LYS A 167 26.62 -10.68 6.26
N GLN A 168 25.85 -11.39 5.44
CA GLN A 168 26.35 -12.47 4.60
C GLN A 168 27.43 -11.99 3.62
N ARG A 169 27.21 -10.86 2.94
CA ARG A 169 28.21 -10.26 2.04
C ARG A 169 29.50 -9.90 2.77
N LEU A 170 29.42 -9.41 4.00
CA LEU A 170 30.61 -9.12 4.80
C LEU A 170 31.40 -10.39 5.14
N ILE A 171 30.73 -11.51 5.42
CA ILE A 171 31.39 -12.80 5.62
C ILE A 171 32.01 -13.29 4.30
N SER A 172 31.28 -13.25 3.19
CA SER A 172 31.80 -13.63 1.86
C SER A 172 33.05 -12.85 1.48
N LYS A 173 33.12 -11.55 1.80
CA LYS A 173 34.29 -10.70 1.55
C LYS A 173 35.56 -11.15 2.25
N LYS A 174 35.47 -11.90 3.37
CA LYS A 174 36.64 -12.47 4.05
C LYS A 174 37.35 -13.54 3.19
N TYR A 175 36.59 -14.19 2.30
CA TYR A 175 37.04 -15.36 1.55
C TYR A 175 37.12 -15.12 0.03
N LEU A 176 36.32 -14.21 -0.51
CA LEU A 176 36.16 -14.02 -1.94
C LEU A 176 36.76 -12.69 -2.40
N SER A 177 37.58 -12.75 -3.45
CA SER A 177 38.03 -11.57 -4.18
C SER A 177 36.93 -11.12 -5.14
N ILE A 178 36.22 -10.05 -4.79
CA ILE A 178 35.10 -9.53 -5.62
C ILE A 178 35.62 -8.87 -6.91
N ILE A 179 36.80 -8.25 -6.85
CA ILE A 179 37.40 -7.56 -8.00
C ILE A 179 37.80 -8.53 -9.12
N ALA A 180 37.89 -9.84 -8.81
CA ALA A 180 38.11 -10.88 -9.80
C ALA A 180 36.98 -11.06 -10.83
N PHE A 181 35.86 -10.37 -10.64
CA PHE A 181 34.70 -10.42 -11.53
C PHE A 181 34.47 -9.12 -12.29
N ASP A 182 35.32 -8.11 -12.10
CA ASP A 182 35.30 -6.90 -12.90
C ASP A 182 35.91 -7.22 -14.29
N PRO A 183 35.15 -7.12 -15.39
CA PRO A 183 35.64 -7.45 -16.73
C PRO A 183 36.78 -6.53 -17.18
N ASP A 184 36.89 -5.34 -16.58
CA ASP A 184 37.91 -4.35 -16.92
C ASP A 184 39.15 -4.46 -16.01
N PHE A 185 39.15 -5.38 -15.03
CA PHE A 185 40.29 -5.59 -14.14
C PHE A 185 41.32 -6.55 -14.75
N ASP A 186 42.48 -6.00 -15.10
CA ASP A 186 43.55 -6.69 -15.83
C ASP A 186 44.73 -7.14 -14.94
N GLN A 187 44.76 -6.73 -13.67
CA GLN A 187 45.83 -7.09 -12.74
C GLN A 187 45.62 -8.47 -12.09
N LYS A 188 46.67 -8.97 -11.42
CA LYS A 188 46.60 -10.25 -10.70
C LYS A 188 45.70 -10.13 -9.47
N ASN A 189 44.63 -10.93 -9.46
CA ASN A 189 43.66 -10.99 -8.37
C ASN A 189 44.16 -11.77 -7.13
N PHE A 190 43.67 -11.39 -5.95
CA PHE A 190 43.71 -12.27 -4.78
C PHE A 190 42.93 -13.56 -5.07
N LYS A 191 43.43 -14.69 -4.58
CA LYS A 191 42.77 -15.99 -4.78
C LYS A 191 41.57 -16.11 -3.85
N SER A 192 40.39 -16.38 -4.40
CA SER A 192 39.20 -16.68 -3.62
C SER A 192 39.27 -18.08 -2.98
N ASP A 193 38.80 -18.19 -1.74
CA ASP A 193 38.72 -19.43 -0.97
C ASP A 193 37.26 -19.83 -0.70
N PHE A 194 36.62 -20.34 -1.74
CA PHE A 194 35.24 -20.83 -1.71
C PHE A 194 35.01 -21.93 -0.68
N MET A 195 36.01 -22.80 -0.48
CA MET A 195 35.88 -23.94 0.41
C MET A 195 35.76 -23.51 1.86
N ASN A 196 36.59 -22.56 2.29
CA ASN A 196 36.51 -22.06 3.65
C ASN A 196 35.27 -21.17 3.87
N LEU A 197 34.76 -20.48 2.84
CA LEU A 197 33.44 -19.83 2.93
C LEU A 197 32.32 -20.84 3.19
N LEU A 198 32.27 -21.93 2.43
CA LEU A 198 31.24 -22.97 2.58
C LEU A 198 31.38 -23.78 3.89
N ARG A 199 32.52 -23.67 4.57
CA ARG A 199 32.77 -24.27 5.90
C ARG A 199 32.59 -23.27 7.03
N ASP A 200 32.41 -21.99 6.73
CA ASP A 200 32.26 -20.94 7.74
C ASP A 200 30.92 -21.08 8.46
N ARG A 201 31.00 -21.16 9.79
CA ARG A 201 29.83 -21.35 10.66
C ARG A 201 28.89 -20.14 10.65
N GLU A 202 29.42 -18.92 10.61
CA GLU A 202 28.61 -17.71 10.58
C GLU A 202 27.85 -17.62 9.27
N PHE A 203 28.50 -17.93 8.14
CA PHE A 203 27.91 -17.99 6.82
C PHE A 203 26.74 -18.99 6.77
N GLN A 204 26.97 -20.21 7.28
CA GLN A 204 25.92 -21.23 7.39
C GLN A 204 24.74 -20.75 8.25
N THR A 205 25.02 -20.10 9.38
CA THR A 205 24.01 -19.58 10.30
C THR A 205 23.15 -18.51 9.63
N GLN A 206 23.77 -17.53 8.94
CA GLN A 206 23.03 -16.49 8.21
C GLN A 206 22.15 -17.09 7.11
N GLN A 207 22.65 -18.13 6.42
CA GLN A 207 21.92 -18.81 5.37
C GLN A 207 20.66 -19.50 5.90
N LEU A 208 20.79 -20.21 7.02
CA LEU A 208 19.67 -20.90 7.67
C LEU A 208 18.59 -19.92 8.15
N ILE A 209 19.00 -18.81 8.79
CA ILE A 209 18.07 -17.78 9.29
C ILE A 209 17.29 -17.17 8.12
N LYS A 210 17.98 -16.80 7.03
CA LYS A 210 17.36 -16.21 5.84
C LYS A 210 16.38 -17.18 5.17
N SER A 211 16.71 -18.47 5.11
CA SER A 211 15.79 -19.52 4.62
C SER A 211 14.58 -19.71 5.54
N GLY A 212 14.76 -19.62 6.86
CA GLY A 212 13.66 -19.75 7.84
C GLY A 212 12.66 -18.59 7.75
N ILE A 213 13.14 -17.36 7.69
CA ILE A 213 12.28 -16.17 7.51
C ILE A 213 11.51 -16.25 6.20
N ALA A 214 12.17 -16.68 5.12
CA ALA A 214 11.51 -16.83 3.84
C ALA A 214 10.52 -18.02 3.81
N GLY A 215 10.73 -19.07 4.60
CA GLY A 215 9.83 -20.22 4.71
C GLY A 215 8.58 -19.96 5.55
N MET A 216 8.72 -19.29 6.71
CA MET A 216 7.60 -18.94 7.60
C MET A 216 6.56 -18.01 6.96
N HIS A 217 6.94 -17.28 5.90
CA HIS A 217 6.06 -16.36 5.18
C HIS A 217 5.45 -16.93 3.89
N LEU A 218 5.79 -18.16 3.50
CA LEU A 218 5.12 -18.87 2.40
C LEU A 218 3.98 -19.79 2.87
N GLU A 219 3.93 -20.11 4.17
CA GLU A 219 2.93 -21.00 4.78
C GLU A 219 1.73 -20.26 5.41
N ASN A 220 1.74 -18.93 5.46
CA ASN A 220 0.64 -18.08 5.94
C ASN A 220 0.09 -17.22 4.79
#